data_AF-A0A6F7WB39-F1
#
_entry.id   AF-A0A6F7WB39-F1
#
_cell.length_a   1.000
_cell.length_b   1.000
_cell.length_c   1.000
_cell.angle_alpha   90.00
_cell.angle_beta   90.00
_cell.angle_gamma   90.00
#
_symmetry.space_group_name_H-M   'P 1'
#
loop_
_entity.id
_entity.type
_entity.pdbx_description
1 polymer ?
#
loop_
_entity_poly.entity_id
_entity_poly.type
_entity_poly.pdbx_seq_one_letter_code
_entity_poly.pdbx_strand_id
1 'polypeptide(L)'
;HFAASARPDGVHRTTDLLAPEGPAVVLEAAAGLVASGADTLLLACTGLNTIGIRPLLEERLGVPVVDPVLAAGLLASYAYGG
;
A
#
# COMPACT_ATOMS: atom_id res chain seq x y z
N HIS A 1 8.75 -0.74 14.17
CA HIS A 1 9.06 -2.19 14.24
C HIS A 1 8.40 -2.86 13.06
N PHE A 2 9.03 -3.84 12.40
CA PHE A 2 8.36 -4.57 11.31
C PHE A 2 7.37 -5.58 11.92
N ALA A 3 6.08 -5.44 11.61
CA ALA A 3 5.05 -6.33 12.12
C ALA A 3 4.95 -7.62 11.28
N ALA A 4 4.58 -7.49 10.00
CA ALA A 4 4.49 -8.58 9.04
C ALA A 4 4.37 -8.02 7.61
N SER A 5 4.29 -8.92 6.62
CA SER A 5 3.97 -8.58 5.23
C SER A 5 2.91 -9.54 4.71
N ALA A 6 1.97 -9.03 3.90
CA ALA A 6 0.96 -9.82 3.23
C ALA A 6 0.95 -9.49 1.74
N ARG A 7 0.76 -10.53 0.93
CA ARG A 7 0.45 -10.37 -0.48
C ARG A 7 -1.05 -10.59 -0.66
N PRO A 8 -1.77 -9.72 -1.38
CA PRO A 8 -3.18 -9.94 -1.68
C PRO A 8 -3.40 -11.29 -2.38
N ASP A 9 -4.45 -11.99 -1.99
CA ASP A 9 -4.79 -13.28 -2.61
C ASP A 9 -5.12 -13.09 -4.09
N GLY A 10 -4.72 -14.07 -4.91
CA GLY A 10 -4.92 -14.01 -6.37
C GLY A 10 -4.09 -12.98 -7.14
N VAL A 11 -3.31 -12.10 -6.49
CA VAL A 11 -2.52 -11.05 -7.18
C VAL A 11 -1.09 -11.50 -7.45
N HIS A 12 -0.79 -12.00 -8.64
CA HIS A 12 0.55 -12.47 -9.05
C HIS A 12 1.37 -11.44 -9.82
N ARG A 13 0.71 -10.48 -10.46
CA ARG A 13 1.31 -9.43 -11.28
C ARG A 13 0.45 -8.17 -11.19
N THR A 14 1.03 -7.03 -11.57
CA THR A 14 0.38 -5.73 -11.47
C THR A 14 -0.98 -5.67 -12.19
N THR A 15 -1.15 -6.35 -13.31
CA THR A 15 -2.42 -6.35 -14.07
C THR A 15 -3.57 -7.03 -13.34
N ASP A 16 -3.28 -7.93 -12.39
CA ASP A 16 -4.34 -8.60 -11.62
C ASP A 16 -5.03 -7.61 -10.67
N LEU A 17 -4.35 -6.51 -10.29
CA LEU A 17 -4.91 -5.42 -9.51
C LEU A 17 -5.97 -4.59 -10.25
N LEU A 18 -6.03 -4.70 -11.58
CA LEU A 18 -6.99 -3.98 -12.42
C LEU A 18 -8.33 -4.72 -12.53
N ALA A 19 -8.39 -5.97 -12.06
CA ALA A 19 -9.63 -6.70 -11.98
C ALA A 19 -10.59 -6.02 -10.98
N PRO A 20 -11.92 -6.13 -11.15
CA PRO A 20 -12.90 -5.52 -10.23
C PRO A 20 -12.67 -5.88 -8.75
N GLU A 21 -12.18 -7.08 -8.49
CA GLU A 21 -11.85 -7.61 -7.15
C GLU A 21 -10.50 -7.12 -6.60
N GLY A 22 -9.63 -6.56 -7.44
CA GLY A 22 -8.26 -6.18 -7.10
C GLY A 22 -8.16 -5.28 -5.85
N PRO A 23 -8.88 -4.16 -5.79
CA PRO A 23 -8.89 -3.30 -4.60
C PRO A 23 -9.39 -4.01 -3.34
N ALA A 24 -10.39 -4.90 -3.47
CA ALA A 24 -10.96 -5.62 -2.34
C ALA A 24 -9.96 -6.61 -1.72
N VAL A 25 -9.29 -7.41 -2.54
CA VAL A 25 -8.29 -8.37 -2.04
C VAL A 25 -7.07 -7.67 -1.42
N VAL A 26 -6.72 -6.46 -1.90
CA VAL A 26 -5.69 -5.64 -1.26
C VAL A 26 -6.14 -5.13 0.11
N LEU A 27 -7.39 -4.67 0.21
CA LEU A 27 -7.96 -4.21 1.47
C LEU A 27 -8.01 -5.34 2.51
N GLU A 28 -8.42 -6.54 2.12
CA GLU A 28 -8.46 -7.71 3.01
C GLU A 28 -7.07 -8.07 3.55
N ALA A 29 -6.06 -8.12 2.67
CA ALA A 29 -4.68 -8.37 3.09
C ALA A 29 -4.15 -7.29 4.05
N ALA A 30 -4.44 -6.03 3.76
CA ALA A 30 -4.07 -4.90 4.61
C ALA A 30 -4.81 -4.93 5.97
N ALA A 31 -6.11 -5.26 5.98
CA ALA A 31 -6.91 -5.42 7.19
C ALA A 31 -6.34 -6.51 8.09
N GLY A 32 -5.89 -7.64 7.52
CA GLY A 32 -5.22 -8.71 8.27
C GLY A 32 -3.94 -8.24 8.96
N LEU A 33 -3.14 -7.37 8.32
CA LEU A 33 -1.95 -6.78 8.93
C LEU A 33 -2.30 -5.84 10.08
N VAL A 34 -3.31 -4.98 9.92
CA VAL A 34 -3.78 -4.07 10.97
C VAL A 34 -4.35 -4.85 12.15
N ALA A 35 -5.15 -5.88 11.89
CA ALA A 35 -5.68 -6.78 12.93
C ALA A 35 -4.55 -7.52 13.69
N SER A 36 -3.40 -7.74 13.04
CA SER A 36 -2.19 -8.31 13.65
C SER A 36 -1.33 -7.28 14.41
N GLY A 37 -1.78 -6.02 14.49
CA GLY A 37 -1.13 -4.95 15.25
C GLY A 37 -0.28 -3.99 14.42
N ALA A 38 -0.38 -4.00 13.09
CA ALA A 38 0.25 -2.97 12.27
C ALA A 38 -0.44 -1.61 12.49
N ASP A 39 0.34 -0.60 12.88
CA ASP A 39 -0.09 0.78 13.09
C ASP A 39 0.22 1.69 11.89
N THR A 40 0.92 1.17 10.89
CA THR A 40 1.26 1.83 9.62
C THR A 40 1.46 0.76 8.56
N LEU A 41 1.09 1.07 7.31
CA LEU A 41 1.27 0.18 6.15
C LEU A 41 2.29 0.78 5.18
N LEU A 42 3.11 -0.08 4.56
CA LEU A 42 4.00 0.29 3.46
C LEU A 42 3.56 -0.46 2.20
N LEU A 43 3.30 0.26 1.11
CA LEU A 43 3.00 -0.37 -0.17
C LEU A 43 4.27 -1.03 -0.73
N ALA A 44 4.27 -2.36 -0.82
CA ALA A 44 5.47 -3.14 -1.15
C ALA A 44 5.85 -3.12 -2.65
N CYS A 45 4.98 -2.61 -3.53
CA CYS A 45 5.28 -2.47 -4.95
C CYS A 45 4.66 -1.19 -5.53
N THR A 46 5.28 -0.68 -6.61
CA THR A 46 4.81 0.52 -7.31
C THR A 46 3.46 0.33 -8.00
N GLY A 47 3.07 -0.92 -8.28
CA GLY A 47 1.75 -1.24 -8.85
C GLY A 47 0.57 -0.82 -7.96
N LEU A 48 0.75 -0.83 -6.64
CA LEU A 48 -0.25 -0.38 -5.67
C LEU A 48 -0.44 1.15 -5.72
N ASN A 49 0.62 1.90 -6.01
CA ASN A 49 0.53 3.33 -6.31
C ASN A 49 -0.20 3.58 -7.63
N THR A 50 0.13 2.81 -8.68
CA THR A 50 -0.47 2.96 -10.01
C THR A 50 -2.00 2.83 -9.97
N ILE A 51 -2.54 1.95 -9.13
CA ILE A 51 -4.00 1.81 -8.95
C ILE A 51 -4.61 2.79 -7.94
N GLY A 52 -3.80 3.63 -7.29
CA GLY A 52 -4.25 4.63 -6.34
C GLY A 52 -4.91 4.05 -5.08
N ILE A 53 -4.42 2.92 -4.56
CA ILE A 53 -5.08 2.20 -3.46
C ILE A 53 -4.97 2.91 -2.10
N ARG A 54 -3.97 3.79 -1.95
CA ARG A 54 -3.64 4.43 -0.67
C ARG A 54 -4.83 5.09 0.03
N PRO A 55 -5.60 6.00 -0.61
CA PRO A 55 -6.72 6.67 0.07
C PRO A 55 -7.78 5.70 0.57
N LEU A 56 -8.07 4.63 -0.19
CA LEU A 56 -9.01 3.59 0.24
C LEU A 56 -8.52 2.91 1.53
N LEU A 57 -7.25 2.52 1.59
CA LEU A 57 -6.70 1.87 2.78
C LEU A 57 -6.70 2.79 4.00
N GLU A 58 -6.31 4.05 3.83
CA GLU A 58 -6.33 5.04 4.92
C GLU A 58 -7.76 5.28 5.43
N GLU A 59 -8.73 5.47 4.53
CA GLU A 59 -10.14 5.67 4.88
C GLU A 59 -10.73 4.46 5.61
N ARG A 60 -10.44 3.25 5.13
CA ARG A 60 -11.08 2.01 5.61
C ARG A 60 -10.44 1.44 6.86
N LEU A 61 -9.14 1.64 7.05
CA LEU A 61 -8.37 1.02 8.13
C LEU A 61 -7.93 2.00 9.22
N GLY A 62 -7.98 3.31 8.96
CA GLY A 62 -7.65 4.34 9.94
C GLY A 62 -6.18 4.39 10.35
N VAL A 63 -5.29 3.77 9.58
CA VAL A 63 -3.83 3.80 9.78
C VAL A 63 -3.14 4.51 8.60
N PRO A 64 -2.00 5.18 8.83
CA PRO A 64 -1.23 5.78 7.75
C PRO A 64 -0.73 4.74 6.74
N VAL A 65 -0.71 5.11 5.47
CA VAL A 65 -0.20 4.26 4.38
C VAL A 65 0.92 5.00 3.66
N VAL A 66 2.12 4.45 3.72
CA VAL A 66 3.32 4.99 3.05
C VAL A 66 3.39 4.44 1.63
N ASP A 67 3.34 5.35 0.66
CA ASP A 67 3.59 5.05 -0.74
C ASP A 67 5.08 5.28 -1.06
N PRO A 68 5.83 4.25 -1.50
CA PRO A 68 7.26 4.39 -1.77
C PRO A 68 7.56 5.31 -2.96
N VAL A 69 6.65 5.46 -3.93
CA VAL A 69 6.83 6.36 -5.08
C VAL A 69 6.74 7.81 -4.61
N LEU A 70 5.70 8.14 -3.83
CA LEU A 70 5.55 9.48 -3.28
C LEU A 70 6.67 9.82 -2.29
N ALA A 71 7.06 8.86 -1.44
CA ALA A 71 8.16 9.03 -0.51
C ALA A 71 9.49 9.28 -1.24
N ALA A 72 9.80 8.52 -2.30
CA ALA A 72 10.98 8.75 -3.11
C ALA A 72 10.97 10.14 -3.77
N GLY A 73 9.82 10.58 -4.29
CA GLY A 73 9.68 11.92 -4.87
C GLY A 73 9.93 13.04 -3.86
N LEU A 74 9.41 12.90 -2.64
CA LEU A 74 9.66 13.83 -1.54
C LEU A 74 11.14 13.87 -1.15
N LEU A 75 11.77 12.70 -1.02
CA LEU A 75 13.20 12.60 -0.70
C LEU A 75 14.08 13.23 -1.79
N ALA A 76 13.77 12.98 -3.06
CA ALA A 76 14.49 13.59 -4.18
C ALA A 76 14.32 15.13 -4.18
N SER A 77 13.11 15.62 -3.96
CA SER A 77 12.85 17.07 -3.83
C SER A 77 13.65 17.68 -2.69
N TYR A 78 13.72 17.01 -1.53
CA TYR A 78 14.51 17.48 -0.41
C TYR A 78 16.03 17.47 -0.68
N ALA A 79 16.52 16.43 -1.35
CA ALA A 79 17.95 16.25 -1.63
C ALA A 79 18.49 17.20 -2.72
N TYR A 80 17.66 17.57 -3.69
CA TYR A 80 18.08 18.34 -4.87
C TYR A 80 17.39 19.69 -5.05
N GLY A 81 16.36 19.99 -4.24
CA GLY A 81 15.58 21.23 -4.31
C GLY A 81 15.97 22.29 -3.28
N GLY A 82 17.09 22.09 -2.57
CA GLY A 82 17.70 23.04 -1.63
C GLY A 82 18.77 23.90 -2.27
#